data_AF-A0AAD8I2Z1-F1
#
_entry.id   AF-A0AAD8I2Z1-F1
#
_cell.length_a   1.000
_cell.length_b   1.000
_cell.length_c   1.000
_cell.angle_alpha   90.00
_cell.angle_beta   90.00
_cell.angle_gamma   90.00
#
_symmetry.space_group_name_H-M   'P 1'
#
loop_
_entity.id
_entity.type
_entity.pdbx_description
1 polymer ?
#
loop_
_entity_poly.entity_id
_entity_poly.type
_entity_poly.pdbx_seq_one_letter_code
_entity_poly.pdbx_strand_id
1 'polypeptide(L)'
;MKHQMNISKTNDYDSPRDFVGHGKHTSSIAAGNRVPFADYFGYAKGTTSGIAPKARLAIYKVLFANGSYDAAASDTLAGMDQAIEDGVDLMSLSLGFIDTPFYENPIVVGAFAAMEKGIFVACSAGNGDREFTAEVTLGEGTVHVSGKSVYPENLLVSRVPIYFGHGNRSKEICDAYSLDPKDVEGKYIFCDFSNETSVFQQRFEMYRTGAAGAIYSSESGQFLMPRDFDMPFLTMIPKFGDLVKDYLLRTDDPTISIKFQGTQLGTKPAPQVADFSSQGPDIRSPWILKPDILAPGVDVLA
;
A
#
# COMPACT_ATOMS: atom_id res chain seq x y z
N MET A 1 19.26 -35.90 -0.39
CA MET A 1 19.76 -35.42 -1.70
C MET A 1 19.40 -33.94 -1.79
N LYS A 2 20.38 -33.04 -1.76
CA LYS A 2 20.18 -31.59 -1.82
C LYS A 2 19.79 -31.19 -3.25
N HIS A 3 18.49 -31.02 -3.51
CA HIS A 3 18.04 -30.23 -4.66
C HIS A 3 18.09 -28.76 -4.23
N GLN A 4 19.28 -28.14 -4.29
CA GLN A 4 19.35 -26.68 -4.25
C GLN A 4 18.83 -26.19 -5.60
N MET A 5 17.61 -25.64 -5.62
CA MET A 5 17.13 -24.90 -6.78
C MET A 5 18.07 -23.72 -6.99
N ASN A 6 18.65 -23.61 -8.18
CA ASN A 6 19.44 -22.43 -8.56
C ASN A 6 18.51 -21.22 -8.57
N ILE A 7 18.56 -20.41 -7.51
CA ILE A 7 17.81 -19.17 -7.42
C ILE A 7 18.40 -18.21 -8.46
N SER A 8 17.55 -17.72 -9.38
CA SER A 8 18.01 -16.83 -10.45
C SER A 8 18.57 -15.54 -9.86
N LYS A 9 19.83 -15.20 -10.18
CA LYS A 9 20.49 -13.96 -9.72
C LYS A 9 19.92 -12.68 -10.35
N THR A 10 19.12 -12.79 -11.41
CA THR A 10 18.53 -11.63 -12.10
C THR A 10 17.31 -11.08 -11.37
N ASN A 11 16.51 -11.98 -10.77
CA ASN A 11 15.23 -11.63 -10.15
C ASN A 11 15.19 -12.00 -8.65
N ASP A 12 16.30 -12.50 -8.08
CA ASP A 12 16.45 -12.73 -6.66
C ASP A 12 17.94 -12.98 -6.30
N TYR A 13 18.22 -13.30 -5.04
CA TYR A 13 19.53 -13.68 -4.55
C TYR A 13 19.49 -15.05 -3.86
N ASP A 14 20.43 -15.92 -4.22
CA ASP A 14 20.77 -17.14 -3.47
C ASP A 14 21.53 -16.79 -2.18
N SER A 15 20.84 -16.08 -1.29
CA SER A 15 21.30 -15.64 0.02
C SER A 15 20.11 -15.07 0.82
N PRO A 16 20.28 -14.80 2.13
CA PRO A 16 19.28 -14.09 2.93
C PRO A 16 19.04 -12.63 2.50
N ARG A 17 19.76 -12.12 1.49
CA ARG A 17 19.56 -10.75 0.98
C ARG A 17 18.15 -10.60 0.42
N ASP A 18 17.45 -9.58 0.92
CA ASP A 18 16.11 -9.22 0.45
C ASP A 18 16.18 -8.41 -0.85
N PHE A 19 15.58 -9.00 -1.89
CA PHE A 19 15.47 -8.46 -3.25
C PHE A 19 14.34 -7.44 -3.40
N VAL A 20 13.19 -7.67 -2.77
CA VAL A 20 11.97 -6.87 -2.97
C VAL A 20 11.90 -5.69 -2.00
N GLY A 21 12.25 -5.90 -0.73
CA GLY A 21 12.16 -4.89 0.33
C GLY A 21 11.16 -5.22 1.44
N HIS A 22 10.26 -6.20 1.24
CA HIS A 22 9.23 -6.54 2.23
C HIS A 22 9.85 -7.00 3.56
N GLY A 23 10.85 -7.88 3.53
CA GLY A 23 11.53 -8.37 4.74
C GLY A 23 12.33 -7.28 5.45
N LYS A 24 12.99 -6.39 4.70
CA LYS A 24 13.65 -5.20 5.26
C LYS A 24 12.63 -4.29 5.97
N HIS A 25 11.51 -4.00 5.33
CA HIS A 25 10.45 -3.14 5.87
C HIS A 25 9.82 -3.71 7.15
N THR A 26 9.43 -4.99 7.16
CA THR A 26 8.81 -5.61 8.34
C THR A 26 9.80 -5.76 9.51
N SER A 27 11.06 -6.12 9.24
CA SER A 27 12.08 -6.24 10.27
C SER A 27 12.47 -4.89 10.90
N SER A 28 12.49 -3.80 10.13
CA SER A 28 12.75 -2.46 10.68
C SER A 28 11.57 -1.93 11.50
N ILE A 29 10.32 -2.27 11.17
CA ILE A 29 9.16 -1.97 12.04
C ILE A 29 9.28 -2.69 13.39
N ALA A 30 9.68 -3.96 13.38
CA ALA A 30 9.78 -4.74 14.61
C ALA A 30 10.94 -4.26 15.50
N ALA A 31 12.15 -4.17 14.95
CA ALA A 31 13.38 -3.96 15.74
C ALA A 31 14.42 -3.06 15.05
N GLY A 32 14.01 -2.23 14.08
CA GLY A 32 14.89 -1.25 13.45
C GLY A 32 15.50 -0.30 14.47
N ASN A 33 16.80 -0.01 14.32
CA ASN A 33 17.45 1.00 15.15
C ASN A 33 16.89 2.40 14.84
N ARG A 34 17.16 3.36 15.73
CA ARG A 34 16.77 4.75 15.50
C ARG A 34 17.53 5.35 14.32
N VAL A 35 16.79 5.87 13.34
CA VAL A 35 17.33 6.59 12.18
C VAL A 35 16.75 8.00 12.16
N PRO A 36 17.55 9.04 12.47
CA PRO A 36 17.09 10.43 12.40
C PRO A 36 16.98 10.90 10.95
N PHE A 37 16.11 11.89 10.71
CA PHE A 37 15.90 12.51 9.39
C PHE A 37 15.47 11.53 8.30
N ALA A 38 14.69 10.51 8.68
CA ALA A 38 14.05 9.60 7.75
C ALA A 38 12.79 10.24 7.17
N ASP A 39 12.56 10.00 5.88
CA ASP A 39 11.36 10.39 5.17
C ASP A 39 11.13 9.46 3.97
N TYR A 40 9.91 9.47 3.44
CA TYR A 40 9.59 8.88 2.15
C TYR A 40 9.44 10.03 1.15
N PHE A 41 10.52 10.39 0.45
CA PHE A 41 10.51 11.51 -0.51
C PHE A 41 9.85 12.77 0.07
N GLY A 42 10.21 13.14 1.29
CA GLY A 42 9.67 14.30 2.00
C GLY A 42 8.34 14.09 2.74
N TYR A 43 7.67 12.94 2.56
CA TYR A 43 6.54 12.53 3.40
C TYR A 43 7.02 11.90 4.72
N ALA A 44 6.21 11.99 5.77
CA ALA A 44 6.43 11.35 7.06
C ALA A 44 7.80 11.66 7.70
N LYS A 45 8.30 12.90 7.51
CA LYS A 45 9.60 13.35 8.05
C LYS A 45 9.67 13.15 9.56
N GLY A 46 10.71 12.46 10.01
CA GLY A 46 10.91 12.24 11.44
C GLY A 46 12.12 11.39 11.77
N THR A 47 12.09 10.80 12.96
CA THR A 47 13.02 9.75 13.38
C THR A 47 12.26 8.43 13.33
N THR A 48 12.69 7.49 12.51
CA THR A 48 12.12 6.14 12.49
C THR A 48 12.79 5.29 13.58
N SER A 49 12.05 4.32 14.10
CA SER A 49 12.50 3.35 15.09
C SER A 49 11.57 2.16 15.04
N GLY A 50 12.09 0.95 15.15
CA GLY A 50 11.26 -0.20 15.43
C GLY A 50 10.60 -0.10 16.81
N ILE A 51 9.58 -0.93 17.04
CA ILE A 51 8.90 -1.05 18.34
C ILE A 51 9.89 -1.47 19.44
N ALA A 52 10.81 -2.39 19.12
CA ALA A 52 11.85 -2.88 20.02
C ALA A 52 13.26 -2.66 19.43
N PRO A 53 13.78 -1.42 19.39
CA PRO A 53 15.01 -1.08 18.66
C PRO A 53 16.30 -1.67 19.27
N LYS A 54 16.20 -2.29 20.46
CA LYS A 54 17.31 -2.99 21.13
C LYS A 54 17.22 -4.51 21.01
N ALA A 55 16.13 -5.04 20.43
CA ALA A 55 16.01 -6.47 20.18
C ALA A 55 17.03 -6.91 19.13
N ARG A 56 17.35 -8.20 19.13
CA ARG A 56 18.19 -8.81 18.09
C ARG A 56 17.29 -9.31 16.96
N LEU A 57 17.77 -9.21 15.73
CA LEU A 57 17.09 -9.76 14.56
C LEU A 57 17.81 -11.02 14.10
N ALA A 58 17.05 -12.10 13.96
CA ALA A 58 17.45 -13.30 13.22
C ALA A 58 16.55 -13.39 11.98
N ILE A 59 17.15 -13.41 10.78
CA ILE A 59 16.42 -13.31 9.51
C ILE A 59 16.43 -14.66 8.79
N TYR A 60 15.23 -15.22 8.62
CA TYR A 60 14.99 -16.47 7.88
C TYR A 60 14.24 -16.12 6.60
N LYS A 61 14.95 -16.12 5.47
CA LYS A 61 14.34 -15.83 4.16
C LYS A 61 13.73 -17.11 3.60
N VAL A 62 12.39 -17.15 3.57
CA VAL A 62 11.61 -18.33 3.15
C VAL A 62 10.80 -18.11 1.87
N LEU A 63 10.81 -16.90 1.33
CA LEU A 63 10.14 -16.55 0.08
C LEU A 63 11.14 -16.00 -0.93
N PHE A 64 11.00 -16.46 -2.17
CA PHE A 64 11.84 -16.07 -3.30
C PHE A 64 10.98 -15.74 -4.52
N ALA A 65 11.42 -14.80 -5.36
CA ALA A 65 10.62 -14.20 -6.43
C ALA A 65 10.07 -15.20 -7.45
N ASN A 66 10.82 -16.29 -7.71
CA ASN A 66 10.41 -17.36 -8.63
C ASN A 66 10.08 -18.67 -7.90
N GLY A 67 9.82 -18.62 -6.58
CA GLY A 67 9.44 -19.79 -5.80
C GLY A 67 8.02 -20.25 -6.12
N SER A 68 7.79 -21.56 -6.12
CA SER A 68 6.43 -22.11 -6.16
C SER A 68 5.75 -21.98 -4.80
N TYR A 69 4.43 -22.14 -4.77
CA TYR A 69 3.65 -22.21 -3.54
C TYR A 69 4.14 -23.33 -2.60
N ASP A 70 4.41 -24.52 -3.15
CA ASP A 70 4.91 -25.66 -2.38
C ASP A 70 6.33 -25.42 -1.83
N ALA A 71 7.18 -24.75 -2.63
CA ALA A 71 8.50 -24.34 -2.16
C ALA A 71 8.38 -23.35 -1.00
N ALA A 72 7.54 -22.31 -1.13
CA ALA A 72 7.27 -21.35 -0.06
C ALA A 72 6.74 -22.02 1.22
N ALA A 73 5.82 -23.00 1.10
CA ALA A 73 5.28 -23.72 2.23
C ALA A 73 6.35 -24.55 2.97
N SER A 74 7.14 -25.31 2.20
CA SER A 74 8.22 -26.14 2.76
C SER A 74 9.38 -25.31 3.34
N ASP A 75 9.79 -24.25 2.65
CA ASP A 75 10.82 -23.32 3.13
C ASP A 75 10.34 -22.56 4.38
N THR A 76 9.05 -22.23 4.48
CA THR A 76 8.48 -21.60 5.68
C THR A 76 8.58 -22.52 6.88
N LEU A 77 8.18 -23.79 6.73
CA LEU A 77 8.34 -24.79 7.80
C LEU A 77 9.81 -24.95 8.20
N ALA A 78 10.71 -25.08 7.23
CA ALA A 78 12.15 -25.21 7.50
C ALA A 78 12.73 -23.97 8.20
N GLY A 79 12.29 -22.77 7.82
CA GLY A 79 12.70 -21.53 8.47
C GLY A 79 12.19 -21.41 9.91
N MET A 80 10.95 -21.84 10.16
CA MET A 80 10.39 -21.89 11.52
C MET A 80 11.12 -22.91 12.38
N ASP A 81 11.35 -24.13 11.88
CA ASP A 81 12.10 -25.17 12.59
C ASP A 81 13.51 -24.69 12.97
N GLN A 82 14.22 -24.05 12.02
CA GLN A 82 15.54 -23.50 12.31
C GLN A 82 15.49 -22.37 13.35
N ALA A 83 14.47 -21.51 13.30
CA ALA A 83 14.30 -20.46 14.29
C ALA A 83 14.02 -21.02 15.71
N ILE A 84 13.27 -22.13 15.80
CA ILE A 84 13.07 -22.85 17.08
C ILE A 84 14.40 -23.40 17.60
N GLU A 85 15.17 -24.06 16.74
CA GLU A 85 16.47 -24.64 17.09
C GLU A 85 17.48 -23.58 17.54
N ASP A 86 17.48 -22.43 16.86
CA ASP A 86 18.35 -21.29 17.17
C ASP A 86 17.92 -20.57 18.47
N GLY A 87 16.75 -20.89 19.02
CA GLY A 87 16.27 -20.39 20.30
C GLY A 87 15.79 -18.95 20.27
N VAL A 88 15.09 -18.54 19.21
CA VAL A 88 14.48 -17.20 19.14
C VAL A 88 13.39 -17.02 20.22
N ASP A 89 13.23 -15.80 20.73
CA ASP A 89 12.21 -15.50 21.75
C ASP A 89 10.79 -15.32 21.16
N LEU A 90 10.71 -14.84 19.91
CA LEU A 90 9.47 -14.53 19.19
C LEU A 90 9.71 -14.61 17.68
N MET A 91 8.69 -15.05 16.94
CA MET A 91 8.68 -15.02 15.48
C MET A 91 7.65 -14.01 14.96
N SER A 92 8.02 -13.26 13.92
CA SER A 92 7.14 -12.31 13.23
C SER A 92 6.97 -12.71 11.77
N LEU A 93 5.79 -13.22 11.41
CA LEU A 93 5.46 -13.73 10.09
C LEU A 93 4.43 -12.82 9.42
N SER A 94 4.90 -12.00 8.48
CA SER A 94 4.05 -11.20 7.60
C SER A 94 3.86 -11.92 6.26
N LEU A 95 3.36 -13.14 6.32
CA LEU A 95 3.05 -13.99 5.16
C LEU A 95 1.83 -14.88 5.49
N GLY A 96 1.19 -15.39 4.45
CA GLY A 96 0.00 -16.23 4.58
C GLY A 96 -0.08 -17.28 3.48
N PHE A 97 -0.87 -18.32 3.74
CA PHE A 97 -1.17 -19.42 2.83
C PHE A 97 -2.67 -19.53 2.68
N ILE A 98 -3.14 -20.22 1.63
CA ILE A 98 -4.57 -20.50 1.50
C ILE A 98 -5.08 -21.29 2.70
N ASP A 99 -6.34 -21.09 3.07
CA ASP A 99 -6.94 -21.76 4.23
C ASP A 99 -7.13 -23.27 3.97
N THR A 100 -6.20 -24.06 4.49
CA THR A 100 -6.19 -25.53 4.49
C THR A 100 -6.49 -26.06 5.91
N PRO A 101 -6.83 -27.36 6.06
CA PRO A 101 -6.90 -27.97 7.39
C PRO A 101 -5.63 -27.70 8.21
N PHE A 102 -5.75 -27.54 9.53
CA PHE A 102 -4.63 -27.11 10.38
C PHE A 102 -3.35 -27.93 10.25
N TYR A 103 -3.47 -29.24 10.03
CA TYR A 103 -2.33 -30.14 9.87
C TYR A 103 -1.65 -30.06 8.47
N GLU A 104 -2.25 -29.34 7.52
CA GLU A 104 -1.70 -29.07 6.19
C GLU A 104 -1.22 -27.62 6.05
N ASN A 105 -1.59 -26.72 6.96
CA ASN A 105 -1.17 -25.33 6.90
C ASN A 105 0.23 -25.17 7.51
N PRO A 106 1.25 -24.75 6.73
CA PRO A 106 2.63 -24.72 7.19
C PRO A 106 2.85 -23.74 8.37
N ILE A 107 2.16 -22.59 8.38
CA ILE A 107 2.26 -21.64 9.49
C ILE A 107 1.65 -22.24 10.75
N VAL A 108 0.49 -22.90 10.65
CA VAL A 108 -0.18 -23.47 11.82
C VAL A 108 0.65 -24.61 12.42
N VAL A 109 1.19 -25.50 11.58
CA VAL A 109 2.07 -26.60 12.02
C VAL A 109 3.32 -26.04 12.70
N GLY A 110 4.03 -25.12 12.06
CA GLY A 110 5.24 -24.51 12.63
C GLY A 110 4.94 -23.70 13.90
N ALA A 111 3.83 -22.97 13.93
CA ALA A 111 3.44 -22.16 15.09
C ALA A 111 3.04 -23.04 16.28
N PHE A 112 2.38 -24.17 16.04
CA PHE A 112 2.11 -25.15 17.09
C PHE A 112 3.42 -25.66 17.72
N ALA A 113 4.39 -26.07 16.90
CA ALA A 113 5.70 -26.51 17.38
C ALA A 113 6.47 -25.42 18.14
N ALA A 114 6.44 -24.17 17.65
CA ALA A 114 7.05 -23.03 18.33
C ALA A 114 6.40 -22.77 19.71
N MET A 115 5.07 -22.81 19.78
CA MET A 115 4.31 -22.62 21.01
C MET A 115 4.57 -23.71 22.05
N GLU A 116 4.78 -24.97 21.65
CA GLU A 116 5.22 -26.05 22.56
C GLU A 116 6.59 -25.78 23.21
N LYS A 117 7.41 -24.92 22.59
CA LYS A 117 8.69 -24.44 23.12
C LYS A 117 8.59 -23.09 23.83
N GLY A 118 7.39 -22.53 23.96
CA GLY A 118 7.15 -21.23 24.59
C GLY A 118 7.51 -20.03 23.70
N ILE A 119 7.66 -20.24 22.39
CA ILE A 119 7.98 -19.18 21.42
C ILE A 119 6.68 -18.64 20.82
N PHE A 120 6.43 -17.35 21.02
CA PHE A 120 5.25 -16.69 20.46
C PHE A 120 5.41 -16.42 18.96
N VAL A 121 4.34 -16.63 18.18
CA VAL A 121 4.31 -16.37 16.74
C VAL A 121 3.28 -15.30 16.44
N ALA A 122 3.74 -14.13 15.98
CA ALA A 122 2.90 -13.06 15.48
C ALA A 122 2.66 -13.25 13.97
N CYS A 123 1.39 -13.35 13.55
CA CYS A 123 1.02 -13.48 12.14
C CYS A 123 0.14 -12.30 11.70
N SER A 124 0.29 -11.88 10.44
CA SER A 124 -0.67 -10.96 9.82
C SER A 124 -2.03 -11.63 9.61
N ALA A 125 -3.12 -10.94 9.87
CA ALA A 125 -4.48 -11.44 9.60
C ALA A 125 -4.76 -11.67 8.11
N GLY A 126 -4.03 -10.96 7.24
CA GLY A 126 -4.28 -10.88 5.81
C GLY A 126 -4.59 -9.44 5.39
N ASN A 127 -4.26 -9.10 4.15
CA ASN A 127 -4.38 -7.75 3.60
C ASN A 127 -5.38 -7.71 2.44
N GLY A 128 -6.03 -6.56 2.28
CA GLY A 128 -5.96 -5.75 1.06
C GLY A 128 -5.30 -4.39 1.41
N ASP A 129 -5.70 -3.24 0.85
CA ASP A 129 -4.70 -2.19 0.54
C ASP A 129 -4.79 -0.78 1.20
N ARG A 130 -3.64 -0.05 1.23
CA ARG A 130 -3.16 1.04 2.15
C ARG A 130 -3.62 2.50 1.85
N GLU A 131 -3.29 3.53 2.66
CA GLU A 131 -3.77 4.94 2.49
C GLU A 131 -2.83 6.07 2.96
N PHE A 132 -2.07 6.71 2.04
CA PHE A 132 -1.29 7.97 2.23
C PHE A 132 -2.07 9.21 1.82
N THR A 133 -1.66 10.43 2.21
CA THR A 133 -2.45 11.66 1.97
C THR A 133 -1.67 12.79 1.26
N ALA A 134 -2.38 13.59 0.47
CA ALA A 134 -1.97 14.79 -0.24
C ALA A 134 -3.12 15.82 -0.25
N GLU A 135 -2.81 17.12 -0.26
CA GLU A 135 -3.81 18.19 -0.15
C GLU A 135 -4.02 18.93 -1.49
N VAL A 136 -5.29 19.15 -1.82
CA VAL A 136 -5.76 19.88 -3.00
C VAL A 136 -6.48 21.15 -2.57
N THR A 137 -6.15 22.26 -3.23
CA THR A 137 -6.83 23.55 -3.06
C THR A 137 -7.42 24.00 -4.40
N LEU A 138 -8.72 24.30 -4.42
CA LEU A 138 -9.47 24.72 -5.61
C LEU A 138 -9.90 26.19 -5.50
N GLY A 139 -10.03 26.88 -6.63
CA GLY A 139 -10.68 28.20 -6.72
C GLY A 139 -10.14 29.25 -5.75
N GLU A 140 -8.86 29.59 -5.87
CA GLU A 140 -8.15 30.60 -5.04
C GLU A 140 -8.25 30.40 -3.52
N GLY A 141 -8.46 29.16 -3.04
CA GLY A 141 -8.53 28.86 -1.60
C GLY A 141 -9.94 28.64 -1.06
N THR A 142 -10.96 28.57 -1.92
CA THR A 142 -12.35 28.43 -1.49
C THR A 142 -12.70 27.00 -1.07
N VAL A 143 -12.01 25.98 -1.61
CA VAL A 143 -12.24 24.57 -1.27
C VAL A 143 -10.91 23.86 -1.00
N HIS A 144 -10.82 23.22 0.16
CA HIS A 144 -9.70 22.38 0.58
C HIS A 144 -10.15 20.92 0.66
N VAL A 145 -9.46 20.04 -0.07
CA VAL A 145 -9.79 18.61 -0.14
C VAL A 145 -8.52 17.79 0.04
N SER A 146 -8.57 16.75 0.87
CA SER A 146 -7.49 15.77 1.00
C SER A 146 -7.77 14.56 0.10
N GLY A 147 -6.77 14.14 -0.67
CA GLY A 147 -6.75 12.84 -1.36
C GLY A 147 -5.50 12.06 -0.98
N LYS A 148 -5.27 10.91 -1.59
CA LYS A 148 -4.10 10.05 -1.46
C LYS A 148 -3.12 10.27 -2.59
N SER A 149 -1.86 10.59 -2.24
CA SER A 149 -0.73 10.55 -3.16
C SER A 149 0.59 10.39 -2.44
N VAL A 150 1.49 9.62 -3.03
CA VAL A 150 2.90 9.51 -2.62
C VAL A 150 3.85 9.89 -3.75
N TYR A 151 3.41 10.81 -4.61
CA TYR A 151 4.22 11.34 -5.71
C TYR A 151 5.56 11.90 -5.16
N PRO A 152 6.72 11.41 -5.63
CA PRO A 152 7.99 11.59 -4.93
C PRO A 152 8.56 13.02 -5.03
N GLU A 153 8.08 13.85 -5.95
CA GLU A 153 8.64 15.18 -6.14
C GLU A 153 7.95 16.24 -5.28
N ASN A 154 8.73 17.23 -4.83
CA ASN A 154 8.21 18.41 -4.14
C ASN A 154 7.63 19.39 -5.16
N LEU A 155 6.60 18.94 -5.86
CA LEU A 155 5.93 19.69 -6.91
C LEU A 155 4.85 20.57 -6.26
N LEU A 156 4.94 21.87 -6.51
CA LEU A 156 3.84 22.79 -6.26
C LEU A 156 3.13 23.04 -7.57
N VAL A 157 1.95 22.44 -7.72
CA VAL A 157 1.04 22.78 -8.81
C VAL A 157 0.30 24.03 -8.37
N SER A 158 0.39 25.11 -9.15
CA SER A 158 -0.29 26.36 -8.82
C SER A 158 -1.03 26.90 -10.03
N ARG A 159 -2.34 27.08 -9.87
CA ARG A 159 -3.25 27.66 -10.88
C ARG A 159 -3.16 26.99 -12.25
N VAL A 160 -3.04 25.67 -12.26
CA VAL A 160 -3.01 24.89 -13.50
C VAL A 160 -4.45 24.61 -13.94
N PRO A 161 -4.79 24.76 -15.25
CA PRO A 161 -6.11 24.40 -15.75
C PRO A 161 -6.42 22.94 -15.48
N ILE A 162 -7.69 22.67 -15.16
CA ILE A 162 -8.19 21.31 -14.98
C ILE A 162 -9.34 21.05 -15.97
N TYR A 163 -9.30 19.88 -16.60
CA TYR A 163 -10.32 19.42 -17.54
C TYR A 163 -11.26 18.42 -16.87
N PHE A 164 -12.56 18.56 -17.14
CA PHE A 164 -13.57 17.57 -16.81
C PHE A 164 -14.46 17.30 -18.02
N GLY A 165 -14.66 16.03 -18.35
CA GLY A 165 -15.41 15.57 -19.54
C GLY A 165 -16.92 15.73 -19.46
N HIS A 166 -17.43 16.80 -18.86
CA HIS A 166 -18.84 16.99 -18.55
C HIS A 166 -19.77 16.71 -19.75
N GLY A 167 -20.83 15.95 -19.51
CA GLY A 167 -21.86 15.66 -20.51
C GLY A 167 -21.54 14.45 -21.38
N ASN A 168 -20.38 13.80 -21.19
CA ASN A 168 -20.04 12.53 -21.80
C ASN A 168 -19.47 11.58 -20.75
N ARG A 169 -20.25 10.57 -20.35
CA ARG A 169 -19.88 9.66 -19.25
C ARG A 169 -18.51 9.01 -19.42
N SER A 170 -18.16 8.56 -20.63
CA SER A 170 -16.85 7.95 -20.89
C SER A 170 -15.70 8.93 -20.64
N LYS A 171 -15.88 10.21 -21.00
CA LYS A 171 -14.90 11.27 -20.71
C LYS A 171 -14.91 11.67 -19.23
N GLU A 172 -16.07 11.68 -18.58
CA GLU A 172 -16.19 12.01 -17.15
C GLU A 172 -15.41 11.02 -16.28
N ILE A 173 -15.40 9.73 -16.63
CA ILE A 173 -14.69 8.68 -15.89
C ILE A 173 -13.27 8.43 -16.42
N CYS A 174 -12.82 9.20 -17.42
CA CYS A 174 -11.53 9.00 -18.09
C CYS A 174 -11.32 7.55 -18.59
N ASP A 175 -12.34 7.00 -19.25
CA ASP A 175 -12.25 5.65 -19.82
C ASP A 175 -11.13 5.58 -20.87
N ALA A 176 -10.63 4.39 -21.13
CA ALA A 176 -9.53 4.21 -22.08
C ALA A 176 -9.90 4.75 -23.47
N TYR A 177 -9.04 5.59 -24.05
CA TYR A 177 -9.23 6.26 -25.34
C TYR A 177 -10.41 7.23 -25.44
N SER A 178 -10.97 7.67 -24.30
CA SER A 178 -12.13 8.58 -24.28
C SER A 178 -11.76 10.07 -24.44
N LEU A 179 -10.60 10.48 -23.95
CA LEU A 179 -10.16 11.87 -23.92
C LEU A 179 -9.47 12.26 -25.23
N ASP A 180 -9.70 13.48 -25.70
CA ASP A 180 -8.95 14.03 -26.83
C ASP A 180 -7.67 14.69 -26.29
N PRO A 181 -6.46 14.29 -26.74
CA PRO A 181 -5.21 14.94 -26.34
C PRO A 181 -5.24 16.46 -26.47
N LYS A 182 -5.91 17.00 -27.50
CA LYS A 182 -6.00 18.47 -27.72
C LYS A 182 -6.71 19.20 -26.59
N ASP A 183 -7.63 18.53 -25.90
CA ASP A 183 -8.42 19.12 -24.84
C ASP A 183 -7.66 19.12 -23.49
N VAL A 184 -6.72 18.18 -23.30
CA VAL A 184 -6.15 17.84 -21.98
C VAL A 184 -4.62 17.95 -21.89
N GLU A 185 -3.89 18.00 -23.01
CA GLU A 185 -2.43 18.09 -23.02
C GLU A 185 -1.96 19.31 -22.19
N GLY A 186 -1.06 19.06 -21.23
CA GLY A 186 -0.55 20.09 -20.31
C GLY A 186 -1.52 20.56 -19.23
N LYS A 187 -2.73 20.00 -19.14
CA LYS A 187 -3.72 20.28 -18.09
C LYS A 187 -3.81 19.13 -17.09
N TYR A 188 -4.35 19.42 -15.92
CA TYR A 188 -4.80 18.34 -15.02
C TYR A 188 -6.14 17.79 -15.51
N ILE A 189 -6.42 16.52 -15.23
CA ILE A 189 -7.73 15.92 -15.51
C ILE A 189 -8.42 15.52 -14.21
N PHE A 190 -9.74 15.71 -14.14
CA PHE A 190 -10.58 15.12 -13.10
C PHE A 190 -11.35 13.94 -13.67
N CYS A 191 -11.25 12.79 -13.01
CA CYS A 191 -11.95 11.58 -13.37
C CYS A 191 -12.93 11.21 -12.26
N ASP A 192 -14.21 11.22 -12.60
CA ASP A 192 -15.32 10.96 -11.70
C ASP A 192 -15.38 9.49 -11.25
N PHE A 193 -16.09 9.25 -10.15
CA PHE A 193 -16.22 7.92 -9.58
C PHE A 193 -16.93 6.97 -10.54
N SER A 194 -16.40 5.76 -10.66
CA SER A 194 -16.98 4.69 -11.47
C SER A 194 -16.62 3.32 -10.90
N ASN A 195 -17.56 2.39 -10.99
CA ASN A 195 -17.33 0.96 -10.76
C ASN A 195 -16.93 0.22 -12.04
N GLU A 196 -16.95 0.90 -13.19
CA GLU A 196 -16.70 0.32 -14.52
C GLU A 196 -15.23 0.38 -14.92
N THR A 197 -14.46 1.30 -14.32
CA THR A 197 -13.04 1.50 -14.61
C THR A 197 -12.23 1.60 -13.32
N SER A 198 -10.95 1.22 -13.39
CA SER A 198 -10.02 1.30 -12.26
C SER A 198 -9.04 2.46 -12.45
N VAL A 199 -8.44 2.94 -11.36
CA VAL A 199 -7.41 3.98 -11.45
C VAL A 199 -6.23 3.54 -12.32
N PHE A 200 -5.95 2.23 -12.42
CA PHE A 200 -4.92 1.71 -13.33
C PHE A 200 -5.25 1.99 -14.81
N GLN A 201 -6.50 1.83 -15.23
CA GLN A 201 -6.94 2.15 -16.59
C GLN A 201 -7.02 3.67 -16.81
N GLN A 202 -7.55 4.42 -15.84
CA GLN A 202 -7.61 5.89 -15.93
C GLN A 202 -6.20 6.52 -16.00
N ARG A 203 -5.20 5.90 -15.35
CA ARG A 203 -3.79 6.30 -15.43
C ARG A 203 -3.21 6.08 -16.83
N PHE A 204 -3.54 4.97 -17.49
CA PHE A 204 -3.15 4.77 -18.89
C PHE A 204 -3.67 5.90 -19.78
N GLU A 205 -4.91 6.35 -19.56
CA GLU A 205 -5.50 7.43 -20.35
C GLU A 205 -4.82 8.79 -20.10
N MET A 206 -4.49 9.09 -18.84
CA MET A 206 -3.68 10.26 -18.47
C MET A 206 -2.33 10.25 -19.22
N TYR A 207 -1.65 9.11 -19.26
CA TYR A 207 -0.38 8.95 -19.99
C TYR A 207 -0.54 9.18 -21.48
N ARG A 208 -1.52 8.51 -22.10
CA ARG A 208 -1.73 8.53 -23.55
C ARG A 208 -2.01 9.95 -24.06
N THR A 209 -2.73 10.74 -23.26
CA THR A 209 -3.22 12.06 -23.66
C THR A 209 -2.24 13.19 -23.38
N GLY A 210 -1.14 12.94 -22.64
CA GLY A 210 -0.18 13.98 -22.29
C GLY A 210 -0.69 14.95 -21.22
N ALA A 211 -1.67 14.53 -20.41
CA ALA A 211 -2.14 15.31 -19.29
C ALA A 211 -0.98 15.57 -18.29
N ALA A 212 -0.94 16.77 -17.73
CA ALA A 212 0.08 17.16 -16.76
C ALA A 212 -0.04 16.43 -15.42
N GLY A 213 -1.23 15.91 -15.10
CA GLY A 213 -1.51 15.15 -13.88
C GLY A 213 -3.01 14.86 -13.75
N ALA A 214 -3.43 14.22 -12.66
CA ALA A 214 -4.82 13.81 -12.48
C ALA A 214 -5.34 13.86 -11.04
N ILE A 215 -6.65 14.01 -10.91
CA ILE A 215 -7.42 13.80 -9.70
C ILE A 215 -8.44 12.69 -9.99
N TYR A 216 -8.30 11.55 -9.33
CA TYR A 216 -9.22 10.42 -9.47
C TYR A 216 -10.16 10.37 -8.28
N SER A 217 -11.47 10.40 -8.52
CA SER A 217 -12.47 10.05 -7.52
C SER A 217 -12.60 8.52 -7.49
N SER A 218 -12.01 7.86 -6.50
CA SER A 218 -12.01 6.39 -6.45
C SER A 218 -11.77 5.86 -5.05
N GLU A 219 -12.53 4.83 -4.68
CA GLU A 219 -12.24 3.96 -3.54
C GLU A 219 -11.04 3.04 -3.82
N SER A 220 -10.68 2.88 -5.10
CA SER A 220 -9.55 2.04 -5.49
C SER A 220 -8.19 2.68 -5.30
N GLY A 221 -8.14 3.97 -4.94
CA GLY A 221 -6.89 4.65 -4.60
C GLY A 221 -6.10 3.90 -3.53
N GLN A 222 -6.79 3.18 -2.64
CA GLN A 222 -6.17 2.35 -1.62
C GLN A 222 -5.27 1.24 -2.19
N PHE A 223 -5.58 0.69 -3.37
CA PHE A 223 -4.83 -0.40 -4.03
C PHE A 223 -3.54 0.04 -4.76
N LEU A 224 -3.22 1.34 -4.78
CA LEU A 224 -2.01 1.84 -5.41
C LEU A 224 -0.78 1.69 -4.52
N MET A 225 0.28 1.15 -5.11
CA MET A 225 1.62 1.06 -4.54
C MET A 225 2.40 2.35 -4.79
N PRO A 226 3.43 2.67 -3.99
CA PRO A 226 4.21 3.88 -4.21
C PRO A 226 4.86 3.99 -5.60
N ARG A 227 5.23 2.85 -6.21
CA ARG A 227 5.73 2.79 -7.59
C ARG A 227 4.70 3.22 -8.66
N ASP A 228 3.42 3.23 -8.32
CA ASP A 228 2.34 3.59 -9.25
C ASP A 228 2.19 5.12 -9.35
N PHE A 229 2.77 5.88 -8.42
CA PHE A 229 2.80 7.36 -8.40
C PHE A 229 4.01 7.91 -9.14
N ASP A 230 4.19 7.50 -10.39
CA ASP A 230 5.25 7.97 -11.28
C ASP A 230 4.88 9.23 -12.09
N MET A 231 3.66 9.72 -11.91
CA MET A 231 3.14 10.98 -12.44
C MET A 231 2.38 11.72 -11.34
N PRO A 232 2.24 13.05 -11.44
CA PRO A 232 1.65 13.85 -10.37
C PRO A 232 0.13 13.72 -10.36
N PHE A 233 -0.37 12.68 -9.71
CA PHE A 233 -1.79 12.48 -9.48
C PHE A 233 -2.11 12.18 -8.01
N LEU A 234 -3.38 12.29 -7.68
CA LEU A 234 -3.93 11.87 -6.40
C LEU A 234 -5.30 11.21 -6.57
N THR A 235 -5.65 10.34 -5.64
CA THR A 235 -6.93 9.64 -5.60
C THR A 235 -7.71 10.08 -4.38
N MET A 236 -9.00 10.38 -4.47
CA MET A 236 -9.81 10.77 -3.31
C MET A 236 -11.08 9.93 -3.23
N ILE A 237 -11.58 9.75 -2.01
CA ILE A 237 -12.87 9.07 -1.81
C ILE A 237 -14.00 9.83 -2.52
N PRO A 238 -15.07 9.13 -2.95
CA PRO A 238 -16.15 9.73 -3.75
C PRO A 238 -16.76 11.00 -3.15
N LYS A 239 -16.95 11.02 -1.83
CA LYS A 239 -17.44 12.19 -1.08
C LYS A 239 -16.64 13.47 -1.36
N PHE A 240 -15.32 13.35 -1.46
CA PHE A 240 -14.43 14.46 -1.76
C PHE A 240 -14.39 14.75 -3.27
N GLY A 241 -14.47 13.71 -4.10
CA GLY A 241 -14.60 13.84 -5.55
C GLY A 241 -15.84 14.64 -5.97
N ASP A 242 -16.97 14.44 -5.30
CA ASP A 242 -18.21 15.19 -5.56
C ASP A 242 -18.02 16.70 -5.34
N LEU A 243 -17.23 17.11 -4.34
CA LEU A 243 -16.92 18.52 -4.11
C LEU A 243 -16.07 19.11 -5.24
N VAL A 244 -15.09 18.34 -5.74
CA VAL A 244 -14.29 18.75 -6.89
C VAL A 244 -15.18 18.87 -8.12
N LYS A 245 -16.04 17.88 -8.37
CA LYS A 245 -16.98 17.87 -9.49
C LYS A 245 -17.91 19.08 -9.45
N ASP A 246 -18.51 19.37 -8.30
CA ASP A 246 -19.37 20.55 -8.11
C ASP A 246 -18.64 21.86 -8.40
N TYR A 247 -17.37 21.97 -8.00
CA TYR A 247 -16.54 23.13 -8.31
C TYR A 247 -16.32 23.29 -9.83
N LEU A 248 -16.00 22.20 -10.52
CA LEU A 248 -15.76 22.20 -11.97
C LEU A 248 -17.00 22.53 -12.78
N LEU A 249 -18.19 22.17 -12.29
CA LEU A 249 -19.46 22.45 -12.96
C LEU A 249 -19.95 23.90 -12.76
N ARG A 250 -19.48 24.59 -11.72
CA ARG A 250 -19.94 25.94 -11.34
C ARG A 250 -18.96 27.05 -11.71
N THR A 251 -17.78 26.71 -12.20
CA THR A 251 -16.69 27.65 -12.43
C THR A 251 -16.32 27.65 -13.90
N ASP A 252 -16.38 28.82 -14.53
CA ASP A 252 -15.80 29.03 -15.85
C ASP A 252 -14.26 29.07 -15.74
N ASP A 253 -13.57 28.33 -16.61
CA ASP A 253 -12.10 28.17 -16.63
C ASP A 253 -11.50 27.74 -15.27
N PRO A 254 -11.87 26.56 -14.75
CA PRO A 254 -11.44 26.11 -13.43
C PRO A 254 -9.92 25.87 -13.38
N THR A 255 -9.33 26.24 -12.24
CA THR A 255 -7.90 26.00 -11.97
C THR A 255 -7.70 25.36 -10.61
N ILE A 256 -6.62 24.60 -10.48
CA ILE A 256 -6.28 23.89 -9.24
C ILE A 256 -4.88 24.26 -8.75
N SER A 257 -4.69 24.11 -7.45
CA SER A 257 -3.36 24.06 -6.84
C SER A 257 -3.24 22.80 -5.97
N ILE A 258 -2.13 22.09 -6.10
CA ILE A 258 -1.86 20.85 -5.37
C ILE A 258 -0.51 20.99 -4.70
N LYS A 259 -0.47 20.60 -3.42
CA LYS A 259 0.77 20.50 -2.66
C LYS A 259 1.02 19.03 -2.34
N PHE A 260 2.03 18.45 -2.99
CA PHE A 260 2.52 17.11 -2.66
C PHE A 260 3.43 17.17 -1.41
N GLN A 261 3.81 16.00 -0.88
CA GLN A 261 4.63 15.88 0.34
C GLN A 261 3.99 16.44 1.61
N GLY A 262 2.65 16.39 1.69
CA GLY A 262 1.91 16.67 2.91
C GLY A 262 1.97 15.49 3.89
N THR A 263 1.94 15.75 5.20
CA THR A 263 1.71 14.70 6.20
C THR A 263 0.79 15.25 7.26
N GLN A 264 -0.40 14.67 7.38
CA GLN A 264 -1.39 15.08 8.36
C GLN A 264 -1.36 14.12 9.54
N LEU A 265 -1.17 14.65 10.75
CA LEU A 265 -1.23 13.90 12.01
C LEU A 265 -2.51 14.27 12.77
N GLY A 266 -3.04 13.33 13.56
CA GLY A 266 -4.22 13.58 14.39
C GLY A 266 -5.55 13.59 13.63
N THR A 267 -5.60 12.91 12.48
CA THR A 267 -6.84 12.64 11.74
C THR A 267 -7.85 11.90 12.61
N LYS A 268 -9.15 12.15 12.38
CA LYS A 268 -10.24 11.48 13.11
C LYS A 268 -11.29 10.96 12.12
N PRO A 269 -11.85 9.76 12.36
CA PRO A 269 -11.53 8.82 13.45
C PRO A 269 -10.15 8.14 13.28
N ALA A 270 -9.43 7.90 14.37
CA ALA A 270 -8.21 7.07 14.39
C ALA A 270 -8.00 6.45 15.80
N PRO A 271 -7.60 5.16 15.91
CA PRO A 271 -7.37 4.19 14.84
C PRO A 271 -8.69 3.69 14.21
N GLN A 272 -8.62 3.21 12.97
CA GLN A 272 -9.71 2.51 12.29
C GLN A 272 -9.19 1.19 11.74
N VAL A 273 -10.08 0.19 11.68
CA VAL A 273 -9.80 -1.03 10.91
C VAL A 273 -9.74 -0.60 9.45
N ALA A 274 -8.62 -0.86 8.79
CA ALA A 274 -8.52 -0.57 7.38
C ALA A 274 -9.50 -1.48 6.62
N ASP A 275 -10.17 -0.93 5.60
CA ASP A 275 -11.25 -1.62 4.83
C ASP A 275 -10.84 -2.99 4.30
N PHE A 276 -9.54 -3.14 4.17
CA PHE A 276 -8.90 -4.28 3.61
C PHE A 276 -8.45 -5.36 4.58
N SER A 277 -8.43 -5.05 5.88
CA SER A 277 -8.02 -6.01 6.88
C SER A 277 -8.95 -7.21 6.81
N SER A 278 -8.40 -8.42 6.65
CA SER A 278 -9.22 -9.63 6.66
C SER A 278 -10.02 -9.73 7.96
N GLN A 279 -11.29 -10.09 7.83
CA GLN A 279 -12.25 -10.14 8.93
C GLN A 279 -12.60 -11.58 9.26
N GLY A 280 -12.82 -11.87 10.55
CA GLY A 280 -13.37 -13.15 10.97
C GLY A 280 -14.89 -13.25 10.74
N PRO A 281 -15.52 -14.32 11.26
CA PRO A 281 -14.91 -15.38 12.09
C PRO A 281 -13.98 -16.30 11.29
N ASP A 282 -13.07 -16.98 11.99
CA ASP A 282 -12.23 -18.01 11.38
C ASP A 282 -13.11 -19.15 10.83
N ILE A 283 -12.84 -19.57 9.58
CA ILE A 283 -13.69 -20.55 8.87
C ILE A 283 -13.54 -21.95 9.48
N ARG A 284 -12.36 -22.29 10.01
CA ARG A 284 -12.04 -23.61 10.57
C ARG A 284 -12.42 -23.74 12.03
N SER A 285 -12.32 -22.65 12.77
CA SER A 285 -12.62 -22.55 14.20
C SER A 285 -13.48 -21.31 14.48
N PRO A 286 -14.75 -21.29 14.02
CA PRO A 286 -15.62 -20.12 14.16
C PRO A 286 -15.92 -19.74 15.63
N TRP A 287 -15.66 -20.65 16.56
CA TRP A 287 -15.80 -20.46 18.00
C TRP A 287 -14.60 -19.73 18.64
N ILE A 288 -13.49 -19.61 17.93
CA ILE A 288 -12.30 -18.84 18.33
C ILE A 288 -12.30 -17.57 17.49
N LEU A 289 -12.54 -16.43 18.13
CA LEU A 289 -12.62 -15.15 17.43
C LEU A 289 -11.25 -14.77 16.85
N LYS A 290 -11.26 -14.33 15.58
CA LYS A 290 -10.13 -13.75 14.86
C LYS A 290 -10.59 -12.50 14.10
N PRO A 291 -9.70 -11.53 13.81
CA PRO A 291 -8.32 -11.41 14.32
C PRO A 291 -8.29 -11.06 15.83
N ASP A 292 -7.15 -11.30 16.49
CA ASP A 292 -7.04 -11.13 17.96
C ASP A 292 -6.84 -9.67 18.41
N ILE A 293 -6.14 -8.85 17.62
CA ILE A 293 -5.75 -7.49 17.99
C ILE A 293 -5.59 -6.59 16.75
N LEU A 294 -5.69 -5.27 16.95
CA LEU A 294 -5.43 -4.24 15.94
C LEU A 294 -4.06 -3.56 16.20
N ALA A 295 -3.30 -3.32 15.13
CA ALA A 295 -2.05 -2.56 15.14
C ALA A 295 -1.94 -1.64 13.90
N PRO A 296 -1.13 -0.56 13.94
CA PRO A 296 -0.90 0.29 12.76
C PRO A 296 -0.25 -0.49 11.62
N GLY A 297 -0.94 -0.64 10.50
CA GLY A 297 -0.46 -1.34 9.30
C GLY A 297 -0.62 -0.56 7.99
N VAL A 298 -1.31 0.57 8.04
CA VAL A 298 -1.46 1.50 6.91
C VAL A 298 -0.29 2.46 6.96
N ASP A 299 0.39 2.65 5.84
CA ASP A 299 1.33 3.76 5.65
C ASP A 299 2.54 3.86 6.55
N VAL A 300 3.03 2.71 6.97
CA VAL A 300 4.18 2.66 7.87
C VAL A 300 5.46 2.97 7.10
N LEU A 301 6.16 4.04 7.51
CA LEU A 301 7.54 4.33 7.10
C LEU A 301 8.50 3.45 7.90
N ALA A 302 9.41 2.74 7.22
CA ALA A 302 10.35 1.82 7.85
C ALA A 302 11.63 1.63 7.03
#